data_AF-A0A1Y3WQJ4-F1
#
_entry.id   AF-A0A1Y3WQJ4-F1
#
_cell.length_a   1.000
_cell.length_b   1.000
_cell.length_c   1.000
_cell.angle_alpha   90.00
_cell.angle_beta   90.00
_cell.angle_gamma   90.00
#
_symmetry.space_group_name_H-M   'P 1'
#
loop_
_entity.id
_entity.type
_entity.pdbx_description
1 polymer ?
#
loop_
_entity_poly.entity_id
_entity_poly.type
_entity_poly.pdbx_seq_one_letter_code
_entity_poly.pdbx_strand_id
1 'polypeptide(L)'
;MKAADTESTRGVLQVIEAIGLPAVLEQCAEELAELTQASLKMARKLRGENPTPVTHAQAAEHLHEELGDVRLCLKVLDVAMGGYNTTAVEAEKLRRWLERITQEQKNPE
;
A
#
# COMPACT_ATOMS: atom_id res chain seq x y z
N MET A 1 5.05 24.42 2.41
CA MET A 1 4.62 23.29 3.26
C MET A 1 3.99 23.86 4.53
N LYS A 2 2.75 24.38 4.49
CA LYS A 2 2.31 25.33 5.55
C LYS A 2 0.83 25.35 5.99
N ALA A 3 -0.06 24.46 5.53
CA ALA A 3 -1.43 24.40 6.10
C ALA A 3 -2.12 23.04 5.91
N ALA A 4 -2.10 22.47 4.70
CA ALA A 4 -2.74 21.18 4.41
C ALA A 4 -2.13 20.00 5.20
N ASP A 5 -0.83 20.10 5.50
CA ASP A 5 -0.07 19.09 6.25
C ASP A 5 -0.47 19.07 7.74
N THR A 6 -0.88 20.22 8.29
CA THR A 6 -1.19 20.40 9.71
C THR A 6 -2.58 19.90 10.07
N GLU A 7 -3.56 20.11 9.19
CA GLU A 7 -4.94 19.63 9.35
C GLU A 7 -5.01 18.10 9.16
N SER A 8 -4.29 17.56 8.17
CA SER A 8 -4.16 16.12 7.97
C SER A 8 -3.48 15.43 9.15
N THR A 9 -2.42 16.03 9.71
CA THR A 9 -1.74 15.48 10.90
C THR A 9 -2.64 15.50 12.13
N ARG A 10 -3.45 16.55 12.31
CA ARG A 10 -4.41 16.64 13.41
C ARG A 10 -5.48 15.55 13.32
N GLY A 11 -6.02 15.29 12.13
CA GLY A 11 -6.98 14.21 11.92
C GLY A 11 -6.41 12.83 12.25
N VAL A 12 -5.17 12.57 11.84
CA VAL A 12 -4.44 11.33 12.16
C VAL A 12 -4.27 11.15 13.68
N LEU A 13 -3.85 12.19 14.39
CA LEU A 13 -3.70 12.14 15.85
C LEU A 13 -5.01 11.85 16.56
N GLN A 14 -6.11 12.47 16.11
CA GLN A 14 -7.45 12.20 16.67
C GLN A 14 -7.85 10.73 16.51
N VAL A 15 -7.52 10.09 15.39
CA VAL A 15 -7.77 8.66 15.20
C VAL A 15 -6.99 7.84 16.23
N ILE A 16 -5.68 8.08 16.36
CA ILE A 16 -4.82 7.33 17.29
C ILE A 16 -5.30 7.50 18.73
N GLU A 17 -5.65 8.72 19.14
CA GLU A 17 -6.19 9.01 20.48
C GLU A 17 -7.54 8.32 20.73
N ALA A 18 -8.38 8.18 19.71
CA ALA A 18 -9.71 7.61 19.83
C ALA A 18 -9.72 6.07 19.89
N ILE A 19 -8.94 5.38 19.06
CA ILE A 19 -8.98 3.91 18.93
C ILE A 19 -7.73 3.20 19.45
N GLY A 20 -6.64 3.93 19.67
CA GLY A 20 -5.37 3.39 20.14
C GLY A 20 -4.55 2.66 19.06
N LEU A 21 -3.25 2.52 19.32
CA LEU A 21 -2.31 1.87 18.39
C LEU A 21 -2.69 0.42 18.00
N PRO A 22 -3.19 -0.46 18.91
CA PRO A 22 -3.60 -1.81 18.53
C PRO A 22 -4.68 -1.83 17.43
N ALA A 23 -5.72 -1.01 17.56
CA ALA A 23 -6.79 -0.95 16.57
C ALA A 23 -6.31 -0.36 15.23
N VAL A 24 -5.37 0.58 15.25
CA VAL A 24 -4.73 1.08 14.02
C VAL A 24 -3.93 -0.02 13.32
N LEU A 25 -3.22 -0.87 14.06
CA LEU A 25 -2.49 -2.01 13.51
C LEU A 25 -3.44 -3.07 12.93
N GLU A 26 -4.54 -3.35 13.62
CA GLU A 26 -5.60 -4.26 13.17
C GLU A 26 -6.23 -3.76 11.86
N GLN A 27 -6.58 -2.47 11.80
CA GLN A 27 -7.07 -1.83 10.58
C GLN A 27 -6.05 -1.91 9.45
N CYS A 28 -4.78 -1.55 9.69
CA CYS A 28 -3.75 -1.68 8.66
C CYS A 28 -3.62 -3.12 8.14
N ALA A 29 -3.79 -4.13 8.99
CA ALA A 29 -3.75 -5.54 8.59
C ALA A 29 -4.96 -5.93 7.72
N GLU A 30 -6.15 -5.43 8.05
CA GLU A 30 -7.38 -5.61 7.27
C GLU A 30 -7.23 -5.01 5.87
N GLU A 31 -6.85 -3.73 5.77
CA GLU A 31 -6.66 -3.03 4.49
C GLU A 31 -5.59 -3.70 3.61
N LEU A 32 -4.51 -4.22 4.22
CA LEU A 32 -3.49 -4.99 3.50
C LEU A 32 -4.05 -6.29 2.90
N ALA A 33 -4.97 -6.96 3.60
CA ALA A 33 -5.63 -8.14 3.10
C ALA A 33 -6.58 -7.80 1.93
N GLU A 34 -7.31 -6.69 2.02
CA GLU A 34 -8.20 -6.23 0.95
C GLU A 34 -7.41 -5.81 -0.29
N LEU A 35 -6.33 -5.02 -0.14
CA LEU A 35 -5.42 -4.67 -1.23
C LEU A 35 -4.77 -5.91 -1.86
N THR A 36 -4.45 -6.92 -1.07
CA THR A 36 -3.95 -8.21 -1.59
C THR A 36 -4.98 -8.84 -2.52
N GLN A 37 -6.25 -8.90 -2.12
CA GLN A 37 -7.32 -9.47 -2.95
C GLN A 37 -7.58 -8.63 -4.21
N ALA A 38 -7.62 -7.30 -4.09
CA ALA A 38 -7.81 -6.40 -5.22
C ALA A 38 -6.67 -6.54 -6.25
N SER A 39 -5.42 -6.59 -5.78
CA SER A 39 -4.23 -6.79 -6.62
C SER A 39 -4.30 -8.13 -7.38
N LEU A 40 -4.69 -9.21 -6.69
CA LEU A 40 -4.84 -10.52 -7.33
C LEU A 40 -5.95 -10.53 -8.39
N LYS A 41 -7.09 -9.87 -8.13
CA LYS A 41 -8.18 -9.74 -9.11
C LYS A 41 -7.72 -8.96 -10.35
N MET A 42 -7.01 -7.85 -10.16
CA MET A 42 -6.47 -7.06 -11.27
C MET A 42 -5.43 -7.85 -12.09
N ALA A 43 -4.50 -8.55 -11.41
CA ALA A 43 -3.51 -9.38 -12.08
C ALA A 43 -4.14 -10.49 -12.94
N ARG A 44 -5.24 -11.11 -12.48
CA ARG A 44 -6.00 -12.07 -13.29
C ARG A 44 -6.60 -11.41 -14.52
N LYS A 45 -7.17 -10.20 -14.37
CA LYS A 45 -7.70 -9.45 -15.52
C LYS A 45 -6.65 -9.12 -16.56
N LEU A 46 -5.46 -8.72 -16.14
CA LEU A 46 -4.36 -8.40 -17.04
C LEU A 46 -3.85 -9.63 -17.80
N ARG A 47 -3.82 -10.81 -17.17
CA ARG A 47 -3.43 -12.07 -17.85
C ARG A 47 -4.49 -12.63 -18.78
N GLY A 48 -5.76 -12.27 -18.59
CA GLY A 48 -6.87 -12.84 -19.36
C GLY A 48 -7.14 -14.32 -19.07
N GLU A 49 -6.52 -14.88 -18.04
CA GLU A 49 -6.68 -16.27 -17.60
C GLU A 49 -7.71 -16.36 -16.46
N ASN A 50 -8.50 -17.44 -16.41
CA ASN A 50 -9.50 -17.74 -15.37
C ASN A 50 -10.59 -16.65 -15.20
N PRO A 51 -11.78 -16.82 -15.84
CA PRO A 51 -12.85 -15.83 -15.81
C PRO A 51 -13.21 -15.40 -14.38
N THR A 52 -13.11 -14.10 -14.13
CA THR A 52 -13.59 -13.47 -12.89
C THR A 52 -14.85 -12.66 -13.20
N PRO A 53 -15.87 -12.65 -12.32
CA PRO A 53 -17.16 -12.01 -12.59
C PRO A 53 -17.10 -10.48 -12.64
N VAL A 54 -16.03 -9.86 -12.13
CA VAL A 54 -15.84 -8.39 -12.20
C VAL A 54 -15.32 -7.97 -13.58
N THR A 55 -15.54 -6.73 -13.99
CA THR A 55 -14.92 -6.14 -15.19
C THR A 55 -13.50 -5.64 -14.90
N HIS A 56 -12.74 -5.26 -15.93
CA HIS A 56 -11.45 -4.58 -15.73
C HIS A 56 -11.62 -3.24 -15.00
N ALA A 57 -12.65 -2.46 -15.35
CA ALA A 57 -12.93 -1.18 -14.71
C ALA A 57 -13.21 -1.35 -13.21
N GLN A 58 -14.06 -2.31 -12.84
CA GLN A 58 -14.34 -2.63 -11.44
C GLN A 58 -13.10 -3.12 -10.69
N ALA A 59 -12.26 -3.96 -11.31
CA ALA A 59 -11.02 -4.41 -10.69
C ALA A 59 -10.03 -3.25 -10.45
N ALA A 60 -9.97 -2.29 -11.37
CA ALA A 60 -9.13 -1.11 -11.23
C ALA A 60 -9.65 -0.12 -10.18
N GLU A 61 -10.98 0.05 -10.10
CA GLU A 61 -11.64 0.87 -9.09
C GLU A 61 -11.37 0.34 -7.68
N HIS A 62 -11.62 -0.96 -7.45
CA HIS A 62 -11.34 -1.58 -6.15
C HIS A 62 -9.85 -1.47 -5.81
N LEU A 63 -8.95 -1.74 -6.76
CA LEU A 63 -7.50 -1.60 -6.51
C LEU A 63 -7.11 -0.17 -6.10
N HIS A 64 -7.77 0.84 -6.66
CA HIS A 64 -7.51 2.23 -6.33
C HIS A 64 -8.01 2.60 -4.93
N GLU A 65 -9.19 2.10 -4.53
CA GLU A 65 -9.77 2.25 -3.20
C GLU A 65 -8.85 1.65 -2.13
N GLU A 66 -8.57 0.33 -2.21
CA GLU A 66 -7.75 -0.36 -1.21
C GLU A 66 -6.32 0.21 -1.11
N LEU A 67 -5.78 0.72 -2.22
CA LEU A 67 -4.47 1.39 -2.21
C LEU A 67 -4.53 2.70 -1.41
N GLY A 68 -5.64 3.42 -1.50
CA GLY A 68 -5.93 4.60 -0.69
C GLY A 68 -5.99 4.27 0.79
N ASP A 69 -6.71 3.21 1.14
CA ASP A 69 -6.96 2.83 2.54
C ASP A 69 -5.69 2.31 3.22
N VAL A 70 -4.91 1.46 2.55
CA VAL A 70 -3.57 1.07 3.03
C VAL A 70 -2.66 2.29 3.19
N ARG A 71 -2.67 3.23 2.23
CA ARG A 71 -1.85 4.45 2.34
C ARG A 71 -2.26 5.32 3.53
N LEU A 72 -3.55 5.39 3.84
CA LEU A 72 -4.04 6.11 5.02
C LEU A 72 -3.57 5.41 6.30
N CYS A 73 -3.73 4.09 6.41
CA CYS A 73 -3.25 3.32 7.55
C CYS A 73 -1.75 3.49 7.80
N LEU A 74 -0.93 3.45 6.74
CA LEU A 74 0.52 3.66 6.85
C LEU A 74 0.87 5.08 7.33
N LYS A 75 0.14 6.11 6.90
CA LYS A 75 0.33 7.48 7.42
C LYS A 75 -0.04 7.58 8.90
N VAL A 76 -1.12 6.93 9.32
CA VAL A 76 -1.53 6.91 10.73
C VAL A 76 -0.46 6.22 11.58
N LEU A 77 0.02 5.06 11.13
CA LEU A 77 1.09 4.32 11.81
C LEU A 77 2.41 5.10 11.85
N ASP A 78 2.78 5.80 10.79
CA ASP A 78 4.01 6.60 10.78
C ASP A 78 3.98 7.66 11.89
N VAL A 79 2.87 8.38 12.04
CA VAL A 79 2.69 9.34 13.14
C VAL A 79 2.67 8.63 14.49
N ALA A 80 1.92 7.53 14.63
CA ALA A 80 1.77 6.80 15.89
C ALA A 80 3.10 6.22 16.41
N MET A 81 3.99 5.83 15.50
CA MET A 81 5.29 5.24 15.82
C MET A 81 6.43 6.27 15.85
N GLY A 82 6.15 7.55 15.62
CA GLY A 82 7.15 8.62 15.75
C GLY A 82 8.02 8.85 14.50
N GLY A 83 7.47 8.63 13.31
CA GLY A 83 8.11 8.95 12.02
C GLY A 83 9.18 7.94 11.63
N TYR A 84 8.80 6.67 11.47
CA TYR A 84 9.73 5.60 11.12
C TYR A 84 10.31 5.86 9.72
N ASN A 85 11.59 6.17 9.65
CA ASN A 85 12.25 6.40 8.36
C ASN A 85 12.63 5.07 7.69
N THR A 86 11.82 4.64 6.72
CA THR A 86 12.04 3.43 5.91
C THR A 86 12.85 3.66 4.64
N THR A 87 13.28 4.91 4.35
CA THR A 87 13.93 5.29 3.08
C THR A 87 15.10 4.38 2.71
N ALA A 88 15.98 4.04 3.67
CA ALA A 88 17.14 3.19 3.41
C ALA A 88 16.73 1.75 3.05
N VAL A 89 15.69 1.21 3.72
CA VAL A 89 15.17 -0.14 3.47
C VAL A 89 14.53 -0.21 2.08
N GLU A 90 13.77 0.82 1.70
CA GLU A 90 13.14 0.94 0.39
C GLU A 90 14.17 1.05 -0.73
N ALA A 91 15.16 1.94 -0.59
CA ALA A 91 16.23 2.13 -1.56
C ALA A 91 17.01 0.83 -1.80
N GLU A 92 17.36 0.12 -0.73
CA GLU A 92 18.05 -1.16 -0.82
C GLU A 92 17.18 -2.27 -1.46
N LYS A 93 15.87 -2.26 -1.19
CA LYS A 93 14.95 -3.19 -1.86
C LYS A 93 14.86 -2.91 -3.36
N LEU A 94 14.74 -1.65 -3.75
CA LEU A 94 14.69 -1.23 -5.15
C LEU A 94 16.00 -1.56 -5.88
N ARG A 95 17.16 -1.28 -5.27
CA ARG A 95 18.47 -1.64 -5.82
C ARG A 95 18.54 -3.13 -6.14
N ARG A 96 18.16 -3.99 -5.19
CA ARG A 96 18.15 -5.46 -5.39
C ARG A 96 17.20 -5.92 -6.50
N TRP A 97 16.06 -5.25 -6.69
CA TRP A 97 15.15 -5.55 -7.80
C TRP A 97 15.77 -5.21 -9.15
N LEU A 98 16.34 -4.01 -9.28
CA LEU A 98 16.99 -3.56 -10.51
C LEU A 98 18.18 -4.44 -10.89
N GLU A 99 18.96 -4.89 -9.92
CA GLU A 99 20.06 -5.83 -10.15
C GLU A 99 19.57 -7.15 -10.73
N ARG A 100 18.52 -7.75 -10.17
CA ARG A 100 17.95 -9.01 -10.68
C ARG A 100 17.44 -8.86 -12.10
N ILE A 101 16.70 -7.79 -12.39
CA ILE A 101 16.19 -7.51 -13.74
C ILE A 101 17.35 -7.34 -14.74
N THR A 102 18.40 -6.63 -14.34
CA THR A 102 19.57 -6.40 -15.20
C THR A 102 20.33 -7.69 -15.50
N GLN A 103 20.46 -8.59 -14.53
CA GLN A 103 21.11 -9.88 -14.74
C GLN A 103 20.31 -10.78 -15.68
N GLU A 104 18.99 -10.88 -15.46
CA GLU A 104 18.08 -11.63 -16.34
C GLU A 104 18.16 -11.15 -17.80
N GLN A 105 18.15 -9.82 -18.01
CA GLN A 105 18.24 -9.23 -19.34
C GLN A 105 19.60 -9.47 -20.03
N LYS A 106 20.68 -9.64 -19.27
CA LYS A 106 22.02 -9.93 -19.81
C LYS A 106 22.20 -11.39 -20.19
N ASN A 107 21.40 -12.29 -19.63
CA ASN A 107 21.52 -13.72 -19.84
C ASN A 107 20.14 -14.36 -20.08
N PRO A 108 19.44 -13.95 -21.16
CA PRO A 108 18.13 -14.51 -21.48
C PRO A 108 18.28 -16.00 -21.84
N GLU A 109 17.45 -16.85 -21.24
CA GLU A 109 17.33 -18.27 -21.61
C GLU A 109 16.85 -18.48 -23.05
#